data_AF-A0A232LQN3-F1
#
_entry.id   AF-A0A232LQN3-F1
#
_cell.length_a   1.000
_cell.length_b   1.000
_cell.length_c   1.000
_cell.angle_alpha   90.00
_cell.angle_beta   90.00
_cell.angle_gamma   90.00
#
_symmetry.space_group_name_H-M   'P 1'
#
loop_
_entity.id
_entity.type
_entity.pdbx_description
1 polymer ?
#
loop_
_entity_poly.entity_id
_entity_poly.type
_entity_poly.pdbx_seq_one_letter_code
_entity_poly.pdbx_strand_id
1 'polypeptide(L)'
;MPVTETTHRLKSEADVIRISILQLLHPVNVALSALLPPGVTVYCERRRRKKKLAVVEFKNTKIIHWEDFEPAEVSQANAAEKMGEAMGNIDGTLLAGNAVSLSKQARKYSGSCKDIAVFDWNAMFIFDFYGIREDHLVPKPVKGIYFDESDAVSEGATFRLILFGFLVRALQRLHSEM
;
A
#
# COMPACT_ATOMS: atom_id res chain seq x y z
N MET A 1 -11.64 16.98 27.95
CA MET A 1 -12.90 16.53 27.33
C MET A 1 -12.55 15.81 26.03
N PRO A 2 -13.16 14.65 25.71
CA PRO A 2 -13.05 14.14 24.35
C PRO A 2 -13.58 15.22 23.41
N VAL A 3 -12.81 15.53 22.36
CA VAL A 3 -13.24 16.49 21.34
C VAL A 3 -14.55 15.97 20.78
N THR A 4 -15.63 16.72 20.92
CA THR A 4 -16.95 16.36 20.38
C THR A 4 -16.79 16.19 18.88
N GLU A 5 -17.00 14.97 18.38
CA GLU A 5 -16.97 14.69 16.95
C GLU A 5 -18.04 15.56 16.26
N THR A 6 -17.59 16.52 15.46
CA THR A 6 -18.49 17.41 14.72
C THR A 6 -19.35 16.61 13.75
N THR A 7 -20.64 16.93 13.66
CA THR A 7 -21.56 16.27 12.73
C THR A 7 -21.30 16.74 11.29
N HIS A 8 -21.30 15.80 10.34
CA HIS A 8 -21.02 16.08 8.94
C HIS A 8 -22.27 15.80 8.08
N ARG A 9 -22.62 16.72 7.18
CA ARG A 9 -23.68 16.50 6.19
C ARG A 9 -23.12 15.72 5.00
N LEU A 10 -23.58 14.48 4.82
CA LEU A 10 -23.26 13.62 3.68
C LEU A 10 -24.35 13.81 2.61
N LYS A 11 -23.99 14.26 1.40
CA LYS A 11 -24.94 14.48 0.29
C LYS A 11 -24.85 13.42 -0.78
N SER A 12 -23.71 12.75 -0.91
CA SER A 12 -23.41 11.80 -1.97
C SER A 12 -22.60 10.62 -1.44
N GLU A 13 -22.57 9.53 -2.19
CA GLU A 13 -21.69 8.39 -1.93
C GLU A 13 -20.21 8.82 -1.88
N ALA A 14 -19.82 9.79 -2.71
CA ALA A 14 -18.47 10.35 -2.68
C ALA A 14 -18.13 11.02 -1.33
N ASP A 15 -19.12 11.61 -0.64
CA ASP A 15 -18.93 12.17 0.70
C ASP A 15 -18.72 11.05 1.74
N VAL A 16 -19.46 9.94 1.61
CA VAL A 16 -19.30 8.75 2.47
C VAL A 16 -17.90 8.16 2.29
N ILE A 17 -17.46 7.94 1.05
CA ILE A 17 -16.11 7.45 0.76
C ILE A 17 -15.07 8.39 1.37
N ARG A 18 -15.23 9.71 1.20
CA ARG A 18 -14.27 10.69 1.72
C ARG A 18 -14.21 10.69 3.24
N ILE A 19 -15.34 10.61 3.94
CA ILE A 19 -15.34 10.57 5.41
C ILE A 19 -14.75 9.27 5.93
N SER A 20 -15.03 8.12 5.30
CA SER A 20 -14.44 6.83 5.67
C SER A 20 -12.92 6.84 5.49
N ILE A 21 -12.42 7.44 4.40
CA ILE A 21 -10.97 7.62 4.19
C ILE A 21 -10.37 8.45 5.33
N LEU A 22 -11.01 9.55 5.71
CA LEU A 22 -10.52 10.39 6.80
C LEU A 22 -10.53 9.67 8.15
N GLN A 23 -11.53 8.83 8.43
CA GLN A 23 -11.60 8.02 9.66
C GLN A 23 -10.51 6.94 9.75
N LEU A 24 -10.03 6.45 8.61
CA LEU A 24 -8.86 5.56 8.54
C LEU A 24 -7.57 6.36 8.75
N LEU A 25 -7.39 7.46 8.03
CA LEU A 25 -6.13 8.20 7.95
C LEU A 25 -5.88 9.14 9.14
N HIS A 26 -6.92 9.73 9.73
CA HIS A 26 -6.75 10.77 10.76
C HIS A 26 -5.99 10.26 12.00
N PRO A 27 -6.36 9.12 12.63
CA PRO A 27 -5.61 8.59 13.77
C PRO A 27 -4.15 8.28 13.42
N VAL A 28 -3.91 7.74 12.22
CA VAL A 28 -2.56 7.43 11.72
C VAL A 28 -1.75 8.72 11.53
N ASN A 29 -2.35 9.77 10.96
CA ASN A 29 -1.68 11.07 10.79
C ASN A 29 -1.37 11.73 12.13
N VAL A 30 -2.26 11.64 13.12
CA VAL A 30 -2.02 12.15 14.48
C VAL A 30 -0.83 11.44 15.11
N ALA A 31 -0.82 10.11 15.07
CA ALA A 31 0.28 9.31 15.61
C ALA A 31 1.60 9.60 14.88
N LEU A 32 1.57 9.68 13.55
CA LEU A 32 2.75 9.98 12.74
C LEU A 32 3.31 11.37 13.05
N SER A 33 2.43 12.38 13.16
CA SER A 33 2.84 13.76 13.44
C SER A 33 3.56 13.89 14.78
N ALA A 34 3.23 13.06 15.77
CA ALA A 34 3.94 13.02 17.05
C ALA A 34 5.37 12.46 16.93
N LEU A 35 5.69 11.73 15.85
CA LEU A 35 6.99 11.13 15.59
C LEU A 35 7.82 11.89 14.54
N LEU A 36 7.23 12.88 13.86
CA LEU A 36 7.93 13.61 12.80
C LEU A 36 8.99 14.55 13.40
N PRO A 37 10.17 14.66 12.77
CA PRO A 37 11.14 15.68 13.14
C PRO A 37 10.57 17.10 13.02
N PRO A 38 11.12 18.08 13.77
CA PRO A 38 10.75 19.48 13.61
C PRO A 38 10.85 19.94 12.15
N GLY A 39 9.79 20.53 11.63
CA GLY A 39 9.73 21.04 10.25
C GLY A 39 9.22 20.04 9.20
N VAL A 40 8.97 18.78 9.56
CA VAL A 40 8.35 17.79 8.66
C VAL A 40 6.86 17.71 8.92
N THR A 41 6.05 17.79 7.87
CA THR A 41 4.58 17.66 7.95
C THR A 41 4.09 16.63 6.94
N VAL A 42 3.30 15.66 7.40
CA VAL A 42 2.60 14.71 6.53
C VAL A 42 1.15 15.15 6.37
N TYR A 43 0.67 15.13 5.14
CA TYR A 43 -0.69 15.51 4.82
C TYR A 43 -1.20 14.68 3.65
N CYS A 44 -2.48 14.33 3.67
CA CYS A 44 -3.11 13.59 2.59
C CYS A 44 -3.38 14.54 1.43
N GLU A 45 -2.60 14.44 0.35
CA GLU A 45 -2.76 15.31 -0.82
C GLU A 45 -2.95 14.53 -2.12
N ARG A 46 -3.97 14.94 -2.89
CA ARG A 46 -4.22 14.45 -4.25
C ARG A 46 -3.39 15.16 -5.33
N ARG A 47 -2.78 16.31 -5.03
CA ARG A 47 -2.09 17.19 -6.00
C ARG A 47 -0.56 17.09 -5.94
N ARG A 48 0.10 17.38 -7.07
CA ARG A 48 1.50 17.02 -7.39
C ARG A 48 2.59 17.99 -6.91
N ARG A 49 2.41 18.74 -5.82
CA ARG A 49 3.34 19.85 -5.50
C ARG A 49 4.44 19.53 -4.48
N LYS A 50 4.49 18.35 -3.86
CA LYS A 50 5.57 17.95 -2.93
C LYS A 50 6.07 16.52 -3.18
N LYS A 51 7.23 16.17 -2.59
CA LYS A 51 7.79 14.80 -2.63
C LYS A 51 6.75 13.84 -2.04
N LYS A 52 6.37 12.82 -2.81
CA LYS A 52 5.41 11.82 -2.37
C LYS A 52 6.12 10.84 -1.46
N LEU A 53 5.67 10.77 -0.21
CA LEU A 53 6.20 9.82 0.77
C LEU A 53 5.69 8.40 0.48
N ALA A 54 4.37 8.26 0.39
CA ALA A 54 3.65 7.00 0.18
C ALA A 54 2.39 7.25 -0.65
N VAL A 55 1.85 6.21 -1.27
CA VAL A 55 0.55 6.23 -1.96
C VAL A 55 -0.38 5.22 -1.31
N VAL A 56 -1.62 5.64 -1.03
CA VAL A 56 -2.72 4.73 -0.63
C VAL A 56 -3.83 4.88 -1.66
N GLU A 57 -4.08 3.82 -2.42
CA GLU A 57 -5.14 3.74 -3.42
C GLU A 57 -6.34 3.02 -2.81
N PHE A 58 -7.48 3.72 -2.75
CA PHE A 58 -8.74 3.16 -2.27
C PHE A 58 -9.51 2.52 -3.41
N LYS A 59 -10.09 1.34 -3.15
CA LYS A 59 -10.80 0.52 -4.13
C LYS A 59 -12.20 0.17 -3.65
N ASN A 60 -13.01 -0.35 -4.59
CA ASN A 60 -14.29 -0.96 -4.28
C ASN A 60 -14.06 -2.21 -3.42
N THR A 61 -15.05 -2.57 -2.60
CA THR A 61 -14.93 -3.68 -1.65
C THR A 61 -14.72 -5.04 -2.32
N LYS A 62 -14.04 -5.95 -1.61
CA LYS A 62 -13.84 -7.36 -2.00
C LYS A 62 -13.21 -7.52 -3.38
N ILE A 63 -12.18 -6.75 -3.68
CA ILE A 63 -11.41 -6.91 -4.91
C ILE A 63 -10.01 -7.46 -4.67
N ILE A 64 -9.48 -7.36 -3.45
CA ILE A 64 -8.18 -7.89 -3.06
C ILE A 64 -8.42 -9.26 -2.42
N HIS A 65 -7.84 -10.30 -3.02
CA HIS A 65 -7.90 -11.67 -2.53
C HIS A 65 -6.47 -12.23 -2.53
N TRP A 66 -6.04 -12.90 -1.48
CA TRP A 66 -4.67 -13.43 -1.39
C TRP A 66 -4.38 -14.42 -2.53
N GLU A 67 -5.37 -15.23 -2.91
CA GLU A 67 -5.31 -16.24 -3.95
C GLU A 67 -4.96 -15.66 -5.34
N ASP A 68 -5.26 -14.38 -5.56
CA ASP A 68 -4.88 -13.68 -6.80
C ASP A 68 -3.37 -13.33 -6.82
N PHE A 69 -2.73 -13.22 -5.64
CA PHE A 69 -1.31 -12.86 -5.48
C PHE A 69 -0.40 -14.07 -5.25
N GLU A 70 -0.91 -15.09 -4.55
CA GLU A 70 -0.19 -16.31 -4.16
C GLU A 70 0.61 -16.97 -5.30
N PRO A 71 0.11 -17.12 -6.55
CA PRO A 71 0.85 -17.84 -7.58
C PRO A 71 2.14 -17.12 -8.02
N ALA A 72 2.22 -15.81 -7.77
CA ALA A 72 3.39 -14.97 -8.04
C ALA A 72 4.32 -14.82 -6.82
N GLU A 73 4.05 -15.52 -5.72
CA GLU A 73 4.94 -15.52 -4.57
C GLU A 73 6.29 -16.15 -4.93
N VAL A 74 7.37 -15.45 -4.58
CA VAL A 74 8.73 -15.84 -4.94
C VAL A 74 9.68 -15.67 -3.76
N SER A 75 10.57 -16.63 -3.62
CA SER A 75 11.76 -16.53 -2.77
C SER A 75 12.97 -16.07 -3.60
N GLN A 76 14.04 -15.64 -2.96
CA GLN A 76 15.29 -15.33 -3.67
C GLN A 76 15.85 -16.54 -4.42
N ALA A 77 15.59 -17.76 -3.95
CA ALA A 77 16.11 -18.99 -4.55
C ALA A 77 15.42 -19.35 -5.87
N ASN A 78 14.13 -19.09 -6.01
CA ASN A 78 13.34 -19.44 -7.19
C ASN A 78 12.91 -18.23 -8.04
N ALA A 79 13.34 -17.01 -7.70
CA ALA A 79 12.92 -15.80 -8.39
C ALA A 79 13.24 -15.82 -9.90
N ALA A 80 14.40 -16.33 -10.31
CA ALA A 80 14.78 -16.39 -11.73
C ALA A 80 13.90 -17.36 -12.53
N GLU A 81 13.60 -18.53 -11.97
CA GLU A 81 12.72 -19.54 -12.57
C GLU A 81 11.29 -19.00 -12.73
N LYS A 82 10.74 -18.44 -11.64
CA LYS A 82 9.39 -17.85 -11.61
C LYS A 82 9.24 -16.66 -12.55
N MET A 83 10.29 -15.86 -12.73
CA MET A 83 10.31 -14.79 -13.73
C MET A 83 10.28 -15.35 -15.16
N GLY A 84 10.99 -16.45 -15.43
CA GLY A 84 10.93 -17.14 -16.72
C GLY A 84 9.55 -17.72 -17.01
N GLU A 85 8.91 -18.34 -16.01
CA GLU A 85 7.53 -18.83 -16.09
C GLU A 85 6.55 -17.69 -16.40
N ALA A 86 6.68 -16.55 -15.70
CA ALA A 86 5.85 -15.37 -15.90
C ALA A 86 5.92 -14.82 -17.34
N MET A 87 7.10 -14.84 -17.98
CA MET A 87 7.28 -14.40 -19.36
C MET A 87 6.51 -15.25 -20.38
N GLY A 88 6.21 -16.51 -20.04
CA GLY A 88 5.39 -17.40 -20.86
C GLY A 88 3.89 -17.06 -20.84
N ASN A 89 3.43 -16.29 -19.86
CA ASN A 89 2.02 -15.93 -19.72
C ASN A 89 1.64 -14.72 -20.58
N ILE A 90 0.38 -14.68 -21.02
CA ILE A 90 -0.17 -13.59 -21.85
C ILE A 90 0.03 -12.21 -21.19
N ASP A 91 -0.14 -12.13 -19.87
CA ASP A 91 0.01 -10.90 -19.09
C ASP A 91 1.45 -10.62 -18.64
N GLY A 92 2.41 -11.51 -18.93
CA GLY A 92 3.80 -11.39 -18.46
C GLY A 92 3.94 -11.48 -16.94
N THR A 93 3.01 -12.16 -16.27
CA THR A 93 2.96 -12.29 -14.81
C THR A 93 2.31 -13.61 -14.40
N LEU A 94 2.64 -14.08 -13.19
CA LEU A 94 1.96 -15.20 -12.54
C LEU A 94 0.79 -14.74 -11.67
N LEU A 95 0.60 -13.43 -11.48
CA LEU A 95 -0.56 -12.90 -10.78
C LEU A 95 -1.84 -13.32 -11.51
N ALA A 96 -2.91 -13.54 -10.76
CA ALA A 96 -4.20 -13.91 -11.28
C ALA A 96 -5.26 -12.83 -10.98
N GLY A 97 -6.45 -12.99 -11.58
CA GLY A 97 -7.64 -12.22 -11.26
C GLY A 97 -7.41 -10.71 -11.20
N ASN A 98 -7.82 -10.09 -10.09
CA ASN A 98 -7.72 -8.65 -9.92
C ASN A 98 -6.28 -8.19 -9.68
N ALA A 99 -5.41 -9.04 -9.12
CA ALA A 99 -4.02 -8.69 -8.80
C ALA A 99 -3.21 -8.28 -10.03
N VAL A 100 -3.53 -8.80 -11.23
CA VAL A 100 -2.91 -8.35 -12.49
C VAL A 100 -3.14 -6.86 -12.72
N SER A 101 -4.39 -6.40 -12.59
CA SER A 101 -4.74 -4.99 -12.81
C SER A 101 -4.22 -4.08 -11.69
N LEU A 102 -4.30 -4.55 -10.44
CA LEU A 102 -3.86 -3.82 -9.25
C LEU A 102 -2.35 -3.61 -9.26
N SER A 103 -1.58 -4.65 -9.58
CA SER A 103 -0.11 -4.56 -9.66
C SER A 103 0.35 -3.65 -10.79
N LYS A 104 -0.28 -3.70 -11.98
CA LYS A 104 -0.02 -2.78 -13.10
C LYS A 104 -0.26 -1.32 -12.68
N GLN A 105 -1.34 -1.06 -11.94
CA GLN A 105 -1.63 0.29 -11.44
C GLN A 105 -0.62 0.73 -10.37
N ALA A 106 -0.28 -0.14 -9.41
CA ALA A 106 0.74 0.14 -8.41
C ALA A 106 2.10 0.43 -9.07
N ARG A 107 2.51 -0.38 -10.06
CA ARG A 107 3.73 -0.15 -10.83
C ARG A 107 3.76 1.23 -11.50
N LYS A 108 2.63 1.73 -12.00
CA LYS A 108 2.54 3.09 -12.55
C LYS A 108 2.84 4.17 -11.51
N TYR A 109 2.42 3.99 -10.26
CA TYR A 109 2.74 4.93 -9.18
C TYR A 109 4.21 4.85 -8.73
N SER A 110 4.85 3.69 -8.94
CA SER A 110 6.22 3.39 -8.49
C SER A 110 7.30 4.34 -9.02
N GLY A 111 7.02 5.01 -10.13
CA GLY A 111 7.90 6.04 -10.72
C GLY A 111 8.02 7.30 -9.86
N SER A 112 7.06 7.57 -8.98
CA SER A 112 7.05 8.77 -8.11
C SER A 112 7.16 8.47 -6.62
N CYS A 113 6.98 7.23 -6.21
CA CYS A 113 6.96 6.80 -4.82
C CYS A 113 7.18 5.28 -4.75
N LYS A 114 7.97 4.77 -3.81
CA LYS A 114 8.29 3.33 -3.74
C LYS A 114 7.37 2.52 -2.84
N ASP A 115 6.65 3.19 -1.95
CA ASP A 115 5.76 2.59 -0.97
C ASP A 115 4.30 2.84 -1.39
N ILE A 116 3.61 1.79 -1.83
CA ILE A 116 2.26 1.89 -2.39
C ILE A 116 1.35 0.85 -1.73
N ALA A 117 0.27 1.29 -1.11
CA ALA A 117 -0.77 0.44 -0.57
C ALA A 117 -2.03 0.51 -1.44
N VAL A 118 -2.67 -0.63 -1.67
CA VAL A 118 -4.03 -0.73 -2.22
C VAL A 118 -4.92 -1.22 -1.09
N PHE A 119 -6.05 -0.55 -0.87
CA PHE A 119 -6.96 -0.86 0.22
C PHE A 119 -8.40 -0.90 -0.30
N ASP A 120 -9.11 -1.97 0.02
CA ASP A 120 -10.48 -2.20 -0.46
C ASP A 120 -11.51 -2.30 0.68
N TRP A 121 -11.16 -1.86 1.88
CA TRP A 121 -11.99 -1.96 3.10
C TRP A 121 -12.15 -3.37 3.69
N ASN A 122 -11.73 -4.41 2.99
CA ASN A 122 -11.71 -5.80 3.46
C ASN A 122 -10.28 -6.32 3.65
N ALA A 123 -9.37 -5.90 2.78
CA ALA A 123 -7.96 -6.23 2.82
C ALA A 123 -7.12 -5.04 2.33
N MET A 124 -5.83 -5.12 2.64
CA MET A 124 -4.80 -4.22 2.17
C MET A 124 -3.67 -5.02 1.55
N PHE A 125 -3.23 -4.62 0.36
CA PHE A 125 -2.00 -5.12 -0.25
C PHE A 125 -0.98 -3.99 -0.37
N ILE A 126 0.18 -4.16 0.25
CA ILE A 126 1.27 -3.20 0.24
C ILE A 126 2.36 -3.68 -0.70
N PHE A 127 2.64 -2.88 -1.72
CA PHE A 127 3.77 -3.05 -2.61
C PHE A 127 4.95 -2.18 -2.15
N ASP A 128 6.10 -2.82 -2.02
CA ASP A 128 7.39 -2.19 -1.79
C ASP A 128 8.28 -2.35 -3.02
N PHE A 129 8.39 -1.26 -3.79
CA PHE A 129 9.20 -1.16 -5.00
C PHE A 129 10.63 -0.67 -4.73
N TYR A 130 11.08 -0.63 -3.47
CA TYR A 130 12.40 -0.11 -3.14
C TYR A 130 13.52 -1.10 -3.51
N GLY A 131 14.45 -0.65 -4.34
CA GLY A 131 15.63 -1.43 -4.73
C GLY A 131 15.33 -2.68 -5.53
N ILE A 132 14.22 -2.68 -6.28
CA ILE A 132 13.85 -3.75 -7.22
C ILE A 132 14.88 -3.87 -8.34
N ARG A 133 15.13 -5.10 -8.79
CA ARG A 133 16.10 -5.43 -9.84
C ARG A 133 15.57 -6.61 -10.64
N GLU A 134 14.71 -6.36 -11.60
CA GLU A 134 14.03 -7.42 -12.37
C GLU A 134 14.93 -7.96 -13.49
N ASP A 135 15.73 -7.10 -14.13
CA ASP A 135 16.52 -7.46 -15.32
C ASP A 135 17.93 -8.02 -15.01
N HIS A 136 18.18 -8.47 -13.79
CA HIS A 136 19.51 -8.95 -13.36
C HIS A 136 19.58 -10.48 -13.27
N LEU A 137 20.79 -11.04 -13.45
CA LEU A 137 21.11 -12.46 -13.24
C LEU A 137 20.61 -12.99 -11.88
N VAL A 138 20.64 -12.13 -10.86
CA VAL A 138 20.04 -12.38 -9.55
C VAL A 138 18.91 -11.36 -9.36
N PRO A 139 17.65 -11.73 -9.72
CA PRO A 139 16.56 -10.81 -9.66
C PRO A 139 16.17 -10.49 -8.21
N LYS A 140 15.84 -9.22 -7.95
CA LYS A 140 15.26 -8.76 -6.70
C LYS A 140 13.82 -8.32 -6.95
N PRO A 141 12.84 -9.22 -6.73
CA PRO A 141 11.44 -8.95 -7.00
C PRO A 141 10.87 -7.90 -6.02
N VAL A 142 9.72 -7.34 -6.40
CA VAL A 142 8.89 -6.49 -5.53
C VAL A 142 8.50 -7.26 -4.28
N LYS A 143 8.51 -6.61 -3.12
CA LYS A 143 7.96 -7.21 -1.89
C LYS A 143 6.48 -6.84 -1.76
N GLY A 144 5.66 -7.83 -1.43
CA GLY A 144 4.24 -7.68 -1.15
C GLY A 144 3.94 -7.99 0.30
N ILE A 145 2.96 -7.29 0.89
CA ILE A 145 2.37 -7.65 2.18
C ILE A 145 0.86 -7.63 1.99
N TYR A 146 0.22 -8.79 2.15
CA TYR A 146 -1.23 -8.90 2.25
C TYR A 146 -1.63 -8.80 3.72
N PHE A 147 -2.75 -8.13 3.98
CA PHE A 147 -3.30 -8.01 5.32
C PHE A 147 -4.83 -7.92 5.29
N ASP A 148 -5.47 -8.69 6.15
CA ASP A 148 -6.92 -8.70 6.39
C ASP A 148 -7.13 -8.71 7.91
N GLU A 149 -7.95 -7.80 8.44
CA GLU A 149 -8.23 -7.71 9.89
C GLU A 149 -9.03 -8.92 10.40
N SER A 150 -9.71 -9.65 9.52
CA SER A 150 -10.49 -10.84 9.88
C SER A 150 -9.64 -12.11 9.97
N ASP A 151 -8.38 -12.06 9.54
CA ASP A 151 -7.47 -13.20 9.62
C ASP A 151 -7.00 -13.43 11.07
N ALA A 152 -7.26 -14.63 11.60
CA ALA A 152 -6.95 -15.02 12.97
C ALA A 152 -5.45 -14.99 13.30
N VAL A 153 -4.58 -15.06 12.29
CA VAL A 153 -3.12 -14.96 12.45
C VAL A 153 -2.67 -13.54 12.83
N SER A 154 -3.52 -12.54 12.60
CA SER A 154 -3.24 -11.12 12.79
C SER A 154 -3.75 -10.57 14.13
N GLU A 155 -3.73 -11.36 15.21
CA GLU A 155 -4.34 -10.99 16.49
C GLU A 155 -3.81 -9.63 17.03
N GLY A 156 -4.71 -8.65 17.13
CA GLY A 156 -4.40 -7.29 17.59
C GLY A 156 -3.84 -6.33 16.52
N ALA A 157 -3.55 -6.80 15.31
CA ALA A 157 -3.18 -5.93 14.20
C ALA A 157 -4.44 -5.32 13.54
N THR A 158 -4.32 -4.07 13.09
CA THR A 158 -5.40 -3.34 12.40
C THR A 158 -4.86 -2.68 11.14
N PHE A 159 -5.73 -2.33 10.20
CA PHE A 159 -5.40 -1.54 9.02
C PHE A 159 -4.67 -0.25 9.41
N ARG A 160 -5.06 0.36 10.53
CA ARG A 160 -4.40 1.56 11.06
C ARG A 160 -2.96 1.27 11.49
N LEU A 161 -2.72 0.16 12.17
CA LEU A 161 -1.38 -0.24 12.61
C LEU A 161 -0.47 -0.59 11.44
N ILE A 162 -0.99 -1.36 10.48
CA ILE A 162 -0.28 -1.72 9.25
C ILE A 162 0.04 -0.49 8.43
N LEU A 163 -0.93 0.43 8.25
CA LEU A 163 -0.71 1.68 7.54
C LEU A 163 0.30 2.58 8.25
N PHE A 164 0.28 2.63 9.58
CA PHE A 164 1.26 3.35 10.36
C PHE A 164 2.68 2.80 10.15
N GLY A 165 2.89 1.48 10.26
CA GLY A 165 4.18 0.85 10.01
C GLY A 165 4.68 1.07 8.58
N PHE A 166 3.78 1.00 7.60
CA PHE A 166 4.04 1.34 6.20
C PHE A 166 4.57 2.76 6.03
N LEU A 167 3.93 3.75 6.65
CA LEU A 167 4.34 5.16 6.56
C LEU A 167 5.66 5.42 7.31
N VAL A 168 5.87 4.80 8.48
CA VAL A 168 7.13 4.89 9.22
C VAL A 168 8.28 4.36 8.39
N ARG A 169 8.11 3.21 7.72
CA ARG A 169 9.11 2.65 6.82
C ARG A 169 9.46 3.61 5.66
N ALA A 170 8.45 4.22 5.05
CA ALA A 170 8.65 5.21 3.99
C ALA A 170 9.43 6.45 4.50
N LEU A 171 9.14 6.91 5.72
CA LEU A 171 9.88 8.02 6.35
C LEU A 171 11.34 7.66 6.63
N GLN A 172 11.61 6.46 7.15
CA GLN A 172 12.98 6.01 7.42
C GLN A 172 13.83 6.00 6.14
N ARG A 173 13.26 5.57 5.01
CA ARG A 173 13.93 5.64 3.70
C ARG A 173 14.22 7.05 3.27
N LEU A 174 13.25 7.96 3.44
CA LEU A 174 13.43 9.37 3.14
C LEU A 174 14.62 9.97 3.92
N HIS A 175 14.75 9.64 5.21
CA HIS A 175 15.87 10.10 6.03
C HIS A 175 17.22 9.48 5.61
N SER A 176 17.21 8.25 5.13
CA SER A 176 18.43 7.56 4.68
C SER A 176 18.95 8.05 3.33
N GLU A 177 18.10 8.72 2.55
CA GLU A 177 18.41 9.29 1.23
C GLU A 177 18.84 10.77 1.29
N MET A 178 18.72 11.42 2.45
CA MET A 178 19.10 12.83 2.70
C MET A 178 20.51 12.92 3.27
#